data_AF-A0AAD3CW42-F1
#
_entry.id   AF-A0AAD3CW42-F1
#
_cell.length_a   1.000
_cell.length_b   1.000
_cell.length_c   1.000
_cell.angle_alpha   90.00
_cell.angle_beta   90.00
_cell.angle_gamma   90.00
#
_symmetry.space_group_name_H-M   'P 1'
#
loop_
_entity.id
_entity.type
_entity.pdbx_description
1 polymer ?
#
loop_
_entity_poly.entity_id
_entity_poly.type
_entity_poly.pdbx_seq_one_letter_code
_entity_poly.pdbx_strand_id
1 'polypeptide(L)'
;MIEKVFRPRLDDVERISYGKAARRRGTGSSLVCHRLNQNERKLFDLAKQADYLTVRGTGYRRRRKGSPLENIFRQRCDALEEICCIIEKKADCDTVLIDFSTLRVKNDQAFMKDIVENVLEAKYSGLQPDIQCGSKVSDGSDERDILSKIDSMPPVDWEAVKKNAIWGVDYRLITVDCDRETAKAIVADVMKRSKSFDLSMYQQRERIEISEDDDNTDIVPSGEEEDPIDWDDI
;
A
#
# COMPACT_ATOMS: atom_id res chain seq x y z
N MET A 1 -1.01 5.14 -24.45
CA MET A 1 -1.59 4.32 -23.36
C MET A 1 -1.14 4.92 -22.04
N ILE A 2 -2.02 5.03 -21.03
CA ILE A 2 -1.61 5.57 -19.72
C ILE A 2 -0.72 4.53 -19.05
N GLU A 3 0.54 4.87 -18.84
CA GLU A 3 1.49 4.05 -18.08
C GLU A 3 0.88 3.79 -16.69
N LYS A 4 0.57 2.53 -16.40
CA LYS A 4 -0.09 2.13 -15.15
C LYS A 4 0.97 2.06 -14.07
N VAL A 5 0.81 2.86 -13.03
CA VAL A 5 1.71 2.85 -11.87
C VAL A 5 1.49 1.56 -11.09
N PHE A 6 2.44 0.62 -11.18
CA PHE A 6 2.46 -0.58 -10.34
C PHE A 6 2.58 -0.17 -8.87
N ARG A 7 3.70 0.45 -8.46
CA ARG A 7 3.87 1.04 -7.13
C ARG A 7 4.01 2.56 -7.18
N PRO A 8 3.37 3.31 -6.26
CA PRO A 8 3.54 4.74 -6.17
C PRO A 8 4.93 5.09 -5.61
N ARG A 9 5.47 6.26 -5.99
CA ARG A 9 6.66 6.81 -5.31
C ARG A 9 6.24 7.46 -4.00
N LEU A 10 7.11 7.42 -2.98
CA LEU A 10 6.86 8.08 -1.70
C LEU A 10 6.56 9.58 -1.85
N ASP A 11 7.27 10.27 -2.74
CA ASP A 11 7.00 11.67 -3.07
C ASP A 11 5.57 11.90 -3.58
N ASP A 12 5.07 10.99 -4.41
CA ASP A 12 3.72 11.08 -4.95
C ASP A 12 2.67 10.84 -3.86
N VAL A 13 2.90 9.85 -2.99
CA VAL A 13 2.08 9.59 -1.78
C VAL A 13 2.03 10.85 -0.90
N GLU A 14 3.18 11.47 -0.61
CA GLU A 14 3.20 12.69 0.19
C GLU A 14 2.46 13.83 -0.51
N ARG A 15 2.62 14.03 -1.82
CA ARG A 15 1.90 15.08 -2.57
C ARG A 15 0.38 14.91 -2.53
N ILE A 16 -0.13 13.72 -2.84
CA ILE A 16 -1.58 13.47 -2.86
C ILE A 16 -2.18 13.54 -1.46
N SER A 17 -1.40 13.25 -0.42
CA SER A 17 -1.83 13.41 0.97
C SER A 17 -2.10 14.87 1.34
N TYR A 18 -1.42 15.84 0.70
CA TYR A 18 -1.73 17.27 0.78
C TYR A 18 -2.83 17.73 -0.19
N GLY A 19 -3.36 16.84 -1.03
CA GLY A 19 -4.30 17.17 -2.10
C GLY A 19 -3.64 17.84 -3.31
N LYS A 20 -2.32 17.68 -3.47
CA LYS A 20 -1.59 18.10 -4.68
C LYS A 20 -1.63 16.97 -5.71
N ALA A 21 -1.52 17.32 -6.99
CA ALA A 21 -1.37 16.31 -8.04
C ALA A 21 -0.07 15.51 -7.87
N ALA A 22 -0.16 14.19 -8.02
CA ALA A 22 1.01 13.32 -8.17
C ALA A 22 1.81 13.71 -9.43
N ARG A 23 3.11 13.45 -9.42
CA ARG A 23 3.97 13.60 -10.60
C ARG A 23 3.68 12.52 -11.63
N ARG A 24 3.46 11.29 -11.16
CA ARG A 24 3.06 10.16 -12.01
C ARG A 24 1.55 10.07 -12.12
N ARG A 25 1.05 9.96 -13.36
CA ARG A 25 -0.37 9.75 -13.63
C ARG A 25 -0.78 8.38 -13.12
N GLY A 26 -1.95 8.27 -12.47
CA GLY A 26 -2.46 7.01 -11.94
C GLY A 26 -2.09 6.72 -10.47
N THR A 27 -1.21 7.52 -9.85
CA THR A 27 -0.91 7.41 -8.41
C THR A 27 -2.01 7.97 -7.50
N GLY A 28 -2.86 8.86 -8.01
CA GLY A 28 -4.05 9.34 -7.29
C GLY A 28 -5.33 9.05 -8.07
N SER A 29 -6.44 8.91 -7.35
CA SER A 29 -7.78 8.79 -7.93
C SER A 29 -8.72 9.86 -7.38
N SER A 30 -9.60 10.40 -8.23
CA SER A 30 -10.70 11.27 -7.77
C SER A 30 -11.80 10.49 -7.05
N LEU A 31 -11.88 9.17 -7.29
CA LEU A 31 -12.85 8.28 -6.66
C LEU A 31 -12.44 7.85 -5.24
N VAL A 32 -11.17 8.04 -4.87
CA VAL A 32 -10.63 7.64 -3.57
C VAL A 32 -10.11 8.87 -2.84
N CYS A 33 -10.58 9.08 -1.62
CA CYS A 33 -10.13 10.21 -0.82
C CYS A 33 -8.71 9.94 -0.30
N HIS A 34 -7.75 10.81 -0.63
CA HIS A 34 -6.36 10.75 -0.14
C HIS A 34 -5.94 11.98 0.67
N ARG A 35 -6.64 13.11 0.48
CA ARG A 35 -6.26 14.38 1.10
C ARG A 35 -6.57 14.37 2.60
N LEU A 36 -5.52 14.55 3.39
CA LEU A 36 -5.58 14.62 4.84
C LEU A 36 -6.00 16.02 5.32
N ASN A 37 -6.65 16.06 6.48
CA ASN A 37 -6.80 17.30 7.26
C ASN A 37 -5.66 17.45 8.28
N GLN A 38 -5.68 18.52 9.07
CA GLN A 38 -4.61 18.82 10.02
C GLN A 38 -4.44 17.75 11.12
N ASN A 39 -5.53 17.16 11.60
CA ASN A 39 -5.46 16.12 12.64
C ASN A 39 -4.96 14.80 12.07
N GLU A 40 -5.43 14.40 10.89
CA GLU A 40 -4.92 13.20 10.20
C GLU A 40 -3.47 13.35 9.79
N ARG A 41 -3.04 14.55 9.40
CA ARG A 41 -1.64 14.81 9.11
C ARG A 41 -0.77 14.44 10.29
N LYS A 42 -1.13 14.91 11.49
CA LYS A 42 -0.39 14.57 12.72
C LYS A 42 -0.36 13.06 12.94
N LEU A 43 -1.49 12.37 12.77
CA LEU A 43 -1.54 10.92 12.90
C LEU A 43 -0.70 10.19 11.84
N PHE A 44 -0.73 10.67 10.59
CA PHE A 44 0.07 10.13 9.50
C PHE A 44 1.56 10.32 9.75
N ASP A 45 1.99 11.50 10.21
CA ASP A 45 3.39 11.78 10.52
C ASP A 45 3.89 10.91 11.69
N LEU A 46 3.06 10.68 12.71
CA LEU A 46 3.35 9.71 13.78
C LEU A 46 3.43 8.28 13.23
N ALA A 47 2.51 7.90 12.34
CA ALA A 47 2.51 6.58 11.72
C ALA A 47 3.76 6.33 10.87
N LYS A 48 4.28 7.37 10.19
CA LYS A 48 5.55 7.29 9.45
C LYS A 48 6.76 7.01 10.35
N GLN A 49 6.72 7.45 11.61
CA GLN A 49 7.80 7.23 12.57
C GLN A 49 7.68 5.87 13.28
N ALA A 50 6.45 5.40 13.45
CA ALA A 50 6.15 4.15 14.15
C ALA A 50 6.10 2.93 13.22
N ASP A 51 6.03 3.14 11.90
CA ASP A 51 5.79 2.13 10.85
C ASP A 51 4.44 1.40 10.96
N TYR A 52 3.50 1.94 11.75
CA TYR A 52 2.12 1.48 11.82
C TYR A 52 1.16 2.64 12.09
N LEU A 53 -0.09 2.48 11.67
CA LEU A 53 -1.12 3.50 11.86
C LEU A 53 -1.97 3.18 13.10
N THR A 54 -2.37 4.21 13.83
CA THR A 54 -3.38 4.10 14.88
C THR A 54 -4.52 5.07 14.61
N VAL A 55 -5.75 4.55 14.57
CA VAL A 55 -6.97 5.32 14.34
C VAL A 55 -7.97 5.11 15.47
N ARG A 56 -8.93 6.03 15.63
CA ARG A 56 -10.09 5.84 16.52
C ARG A 56 -11.28 5.41 15.67
N GLY A 57 -11.94 4.32 16.04
CA GLY A 57 -12.90 3.64 15.16
C GLY A 57 -12.24 3.18 13.87
N THR A 58 -12.98 3.20 12.76
CA THR A 58 -12.56 2.73 11.43
C THR A 58 -11.96 3.83 10.54
N GLY A 59 -11.59 4.98 11.12
CA GLY A 59 -11.09 6.14 10.36
C GLY A 59 -12.09 6.77 9.37
N TYR A 60 -13.30 6.22 9.24
CA TYR A 60 -14.24 6.54 8.18
C TYR A 60 -14.85 7.93 8.31
N ARG A 61 -14.86 8.67 7.20
CA ARG A 61 -15.47 10.00 7.09
C ARG A 61 -16.75 9.97 6.28
N ARG A 62 -17.87 10.19 6.95
CA ARG A 62 -19.18 10.33 6.29
C ARG A 62 -19.21 11.44 5.24
N ARG A 63 -18.58 12.60 5.49
CA ARG A 63 -18.60 13.76 4.56
C ARG A 63 -17.75 13.59 3.30
N ARG A 64 -16.72 12.74 3.32
CA ARG A 64 -15.82 12.50 2.18
C ARG A 64 -15.84 11.07 1.65
N LYS A 65 -16.79 10.26 2.16
CA LYS A 65 -17.02 8.84 1.82
C LYS A 65 -15.72 8.04 1.74
N GLY A 66 -15.12 7.76 2.89
CA GLY A 66 -13.94 6.88 2.99
C GLY A 66 -13.03 7.23 4.16
N SER A 67 -11.94 6.48 4.27
CA SER A 67 -10.91 6.62 5.31
C SER A 67 -9.61 7.15 4.69
N PRO A 68 -9.46 8.47 4.43
CA PRO A 68 -8.32 8.97 3.67
C PRO A 68 -6.98 8.72 4.36
N LEU A 69 -6.96 8.71 5.70
CA LEU A 69 -5.78 8.36 6.48
C LEU A 69 -5.32 6.92 6.25
N GLU A 70 -6.25 5.96 6.26
CA GLU A 70 -5.94 4.54 5.98
C GLU A 70 -5.54 4.35 4.51
N ASN A 71 -6.28 4.97 3.59
CA ASN A 71 -5.98 4.90 2.15
C ASN A 71 -4.56 5.37 1.84
N ILE A 72 -4.13 6.49 2.45
CA ILE A 72 -2.80 7.02 2.19
C ILE A 72 -1.71 6.26 2.93
N PHE A 73 -2.01 5.74 4.12
CA PHE A 73 -1.08 4.90 4.85
C PHE A 73 -0.84 3.57 4.14
N ARG A 74 -1.90 2.90 3.67
CA ARG A 74 -1.81 1.70 2.85
C ARG A 74 -1.00 1.94 1.57
N GLN A 75 -1.20 3.08 0.90
CA GLN A 75 -0.35 3.49 -0.24
C GLN A 75 1.10 3.73 0.11
N ARG A 76 1.38 4.26 1.30
CA ARG A 76 2.75 4.43 1.78
C ARG A 76 3.41 3.06 1.99
N CYS A 77 2.74 2.13 2.65
CA CYS A 77 3.24 0.76 2.84
C CYS A 77 3.47 0.07 1.50
N ASP A 78 2.56 0.26 0.53
CA ASP A 78 2.73 -0.23 -0.84
C ASP A 78 3.95 0.37 -1.56
N ALA A 79 4.25 1.65 -1.35
CA ALA A 79 5.45 2.29 -1.88
C ALA A 79 6.75 1.78 -1.22
N LEU A 80 6.67 1.32 0.03
CA LEU A 80 7.79 0.74 0.78
C LEU A 80 7.96 -0.76 0.59
N GLU A 81 6.98 -1.44 -0.02
CA GLU A 81 6.92 -2.90 -0.10
C GLU A 81 6.85 -3.57 1.29
N GLU A 82 6.18 -2.90 2.23
CA GLU A 82 6.03 -3.37 3.61
C GLU A 82 4.57 -3.75 3.88
N ILE A 83 4.36 -4.64 4.87
CA ILE A 83 3.02 -4.94 5.39
C ILE A 83 2.39 -3.67 5.95
N CYS A 84 1.10 -3.48 5.70
CA CYS A 84 0.35 -2.37 6.28
C CYS A 84 -0.33 -2.82 7.59
N CYS A 85 0.20 -2.36 8.73
CA CYS A 85 -0.40 -2.59 10.04
C CYS A 85 -1.20 -1.37 10.53
N ILE A 86 -2.45 -1.60 10.94
CA ILE A 86 -3.35 -0.57 11.47
C ILE A 86 -3.95 -1.04 12.79
N ILE A 87 -3.94 -0.17 13.80
CA ILE A 87 -4.65 -0.37 15.06
C ILE A 87 -5.91 0.50 15.06
N GLU A 88 -7.07 -0.14 15.03
CA GLU A 88 -8.36 0.51 15.24
C GLU A 88 -8.71 0.52 16.73
N LYS A 89 -8.72 1.70 17.33
CA LYS A 89 -9.12 1.86 18.74
C LYS A 89 -10.63 1.90 18.87
N LYS A 90 -11.23 0.95 19.57
CA LYS A 90 -12.66 0.96 19.92
C LYS A 90 -12.82 1.17 21.43
N ALA A 91 -14.06 1.20 21.89
CA ALA A 91 -14.36 1.47 23.31
C ALA A 91 -13.90 0.30 24.21
N ASP A 92 -14.20 -0.92 23.79
CA ASP A 92 -14.06 -2.12 24.62
C ASP A 92 -12.78 -2.92 24.31
N CYS A 93 -12.42 -3.03 23.03
CA CYS A 93 -11.17 -3.64 22.56
C CYS A 93 -10.56 -2.85 21.41
N ASP A 94 -9.26 -2.98 21.19
CA ASP A 94 -8.61 -2.47 19.99
C ASP A 94 -8.53 -3.63 18.97
N THR A 95 -8.63 -3.33 17.67
CA THR A 95 -8.46 -4.33 16.60
C THR A 95 -7.17 -4.05 15.84
N VAL A 96 -6.33 -5.07 15.66
CA VAL A 96 -5.14 -5.01 14.80
C VAL A 96 -5.50 -5.56 13.43
N LEU A 97 -5.22 -4.78 12.38
CA LEU A 97 -5.37 -5.16 10.98
C LEU A 97 -3.98 -5.31 10.38
N ILE A 98 -3.70 -6.47 9.80
CA ILE A 98 -2.42 -6.81 9.16
C ILE A 98 -2.69 -7.09 7.68
N ASP A 99 -2.38 -6.14 6.81
CA ASP A 99 -2.63 -6.23 5.37
C ASP A 99 -1.38 -6.63 4.59
N PHE A 100 -1.43 -7.78 3.95
CA PHE A 100 -0.35 -8.35 3.14
C PHE A 100 -0.40 -7.89 1.68
N SER A 101 -1.50 -7.27 1.23
CA SER A 101 -1.67 -6.89 -0.18
C SER A 101 -0.63 -5.87 -0.67
N THR A 102 -0.06 -5.06 0.24
CA THR A 102 1.00 -4.09 -0.01
C THR A 102 2.34 -4.73 -0.35
N LEU A 103 2.54 -6.02 -0.04
CA LEU A 103 3.71 -6.77 -0.47
C LEU A 103 3.70 -7.06 -1.98
N ARG A 104 2.53 -7.07 -2.64
CA ARG A 104 2.34 -7.40 -4.06
C ARG A 104 3.09 -8.66 -4.49
N VAL A 105 2.81 -9.76 -3.80
CA VAL A 105 3.36 -11.09 -4.12
C VAL A 105 2.29 -11.98 -4.74
N LYS A 106 2.72 -12.97 -5.55
CA LYS A 106 1.81 -13.94 -6.17
C LYS A 106 1.16 -14.89 -5.17
N ASN A 107 1.88 -15.17 -4.08
CA ASN A 107 1.43 -16.03 -3.01
C ASN A 107 1.85 -15.41 -1.69
N ASP A 108 0.88 -14.84 -0.97
CA ASP A 108 1.04 -14.28 0.36
C ASP A 108 0.67 -15.25 1.48
N GLN A 109 0.07 -16.41 1.16
CA GLN A 109 -0.37 -17.39 2.15
C GLN A 109 0.79 -17.89 3.01
N ALA A 110 1.98 -18.09 2.42
CA ALA A 110 3.17 -18.49 3.16
C ALA A 110 3.56 -17.45 4.23
N PHE A 111 3.49 -16.16 3.90
CA PHE A 111 3.77 -15.07 4.84
C PHE A 111 2.67 -14.93 5.89
N MET A 112 1.41 -15.12 5.51
CA MET A 112 0.29 -15.11 6.45
C MET A 112 0.41 -16.25 7.47
N LYS A 113 0.69 -17.47 7.03
CA LYS A 113 0.92 -18.63 7.91
C LYS A 113 2.09 -18.39 8.84
N ASP A 114 3.19 -17.86 8.32
CA ASP A 114 4.36 -17.55 9.11
C ASP A 114 4.05 -16.57 10.26
N ILE A 115 3.26 -15.52 10.00
CA ILE A 115 2.80 -14.60 11.05
C ILE A 115 1.87 -15.29 12.04
N VAL A 116 0.93 -16.09 11.57
CA VAL A 116 0.02 -16.84 12.46
C VAL A 116 0.82 -17.74 13.40
N GLU A 117 1.64 -18.63 12.86
CA GLU A 117 2.34 -19.65 13.65
C GLU A 117 3.42 -19.03 14.56
N ASN A 118 4.26 -18.15 14.00
CA ASN A 118 5.47 -17.68 14.69
C ASN A 118 5.29 -16.37 15.47
N VAL A 119 4.15 -15.68 15.29
CA VAL A 119 3.83 -14.48 16.07
C VAL A 119 2.57 -14.71 16.88
N LEU A 120 1.42 -14.95 16.23
CA LEU A 120 0.13 -14.96 16.90
C LEU A 120 -0.03 -16.17 17.81
N GLU A 121 0.16 -17.38 17.32
CA GLU A 121 0.03 -18.62 18.11
C GLU A 121 1.18 -18.77 19.11
N ALA A 122 2.41 -18.49 18.68
CA ALA A 122 3.59 -18.64 19.54
C ALA A 122 3.60 -17.71 20.76
N LYS A 123 3.07 -16.48 20.64
CA LYS A 123 3.16 -15.45 21.70
C LYS A 123 1.83 -14.97 22.25
N TYR A 124 0.76 -15.13 21.48
CA TYR A 124 -0.57 -14.59 21.76
C TYR A 124 -1.66 -15.67 21.61
N SER A 125 -1.37 -16.90 22.02
CA SER A 125 -2.21 -18.11 21.83
C SER A 125 -3.66 -18.03 22.35
N GLY A 126 -3.98 -17.05 23.19
CA GLY A 126 -5.36 -16.80 23.66
C GLY A 126 -6.19 -15.90 22.75
N LEU A 127 -5.60 -15.34 21.69
CA LEU A 127 -6.30 -14.48 20.75
C LEU A 127 -6.89 -15.29 19.59
N GLN A 128 -8.00 -14.79 19.05
CA GLN A 128 -8.70 -15.41 17.92
C GLN A 128 -8.51 -14.54 16.68
N PRO A 129 -7.47 -14.81 15.85
CA PRO A 129 -7.34 -14.13 14.58
C PRO A 129 -8.49 -14.52 13.63
N ASP A 130 -8.87 -13.61 12.76
CA ASP A 130 -9.77 -13.86 11.64
C ASP A 130 -9.16 -13.37 10.33
N ILE A 131 -9.67 -13.86 9.21
CA ILE A 131 -9.16 -13.54 7.88
C ILE A 131 -10.25 -12.86 7.06
N GLN A 132 -9.87 -11.76 6.42
CA GLN A 132 -10.73 -11.04 5.51
C GLN A 132 -10.04 -10.89 4.16
N CYS A 133 -10.75 -11.29 3.11
CA CYS A 133 -10.30 -11.15 1.73
C CYS A 133 -11.34 -10.38 0.92
N GLY A 134 -10.91 -9.34 0.20
CA GLY A 134 -11.78 -8.55 -0.67
C GLY A 134 -12.34 -7.27 -0.05
N SER A 135 -13.21 -6.60 -0.80
CA SER A 135 -13.75 -5.27 -0.48
C SER A 135 -14.97 -5.27 0.47
N LYS A 136 -15.40 -6.44 0.97
CA LYS A 136 -16.52 -6.57 1.91
C LYS A 136 -16.09 -7.41 3.10
N VAL A 137 -16.27 -6.85 4.30
CA VAL A 137 -16.18 -7.59 5.56
C VAL A 137 -17.30 -8.64 5.53
N SER A 138 -16.93 -9.91 5.51
CA SER A 138 -17.90 -11.00 5.65
C SER A 138 -18.40 -11.02 7.09
N ASP A 139 -19.72 -11.05 7.25
CA ASP A 139 -20.37 -11.34 8.52
C ASP A 139 -20.09 -12.81 8.87
N GLY A 140 -19.73 -13.06 10.13
CA GLY A 140 -18.96 -14.21 10.55
C GLY A 140 -19.51 -15.58 10.16
N SER A 141 -18.61 -16.56 10.03
CA SER A 141 -18.95 -17.97 10.21
C SER A 141 -17.74 -18.84 10.54
N ASP A 142 -18.04 -19.81 11.40
CA ASP A 142 -17.35 -21.04 11.80
C ASP A 142 -15.91 -20.96 12.34
N GLU A 143 -15.75 -21.57 13.52
CA GLU A 143 -14.52 -22.01 14.19
C GLU A 143 -13.74 -23.01 13.33
N ARG A 144 -13.37 -22.65 12.10
CA ARG A 144 -12.33 -23.35 11.37
C ARG A 144 -11.00 -22.75 11.75
N ASP A 145 -10.07 -23.64 12.05
CA ASP A 145 -8.65 -23.37 12.18
C ASP A 145 -8.19 -22.30 11.16
N ILE A 146 -7.53 -21.27 11.66
CA ILE A 146 -7.12 -20.09 10.90
C ILE A 146 -6.20 -20.47 9.73
N LEU A 147 -5.36 -21.50 9.89
CA LEU A 147 -4.47 -21.97 8.84
C LEU A 147 -5.26 -22.57 7.68
N SER A 148 -6.30 -23.34 7.99
CA SER A 148 -7.26 -23.85 7.01
C SER A 148 -8.00 -22.72 6.27
N LYS A 149 -8.34 -21.63 6.97
CA LYS A 149 -8.91 -20.43 6.32
C LYS A 149 -7.92 -19.82 5.33
N ILE A 150 -6.63 -19.69 5.69
CA ILE A 150 -5.57 -19.20 4.78
C ILE A 150 -5.49 -20.05 3.51
N ASP A 151 -5.48 -21.38 3.66
CA ASP A 151 -5.40 -22.32 2.53
C ASP A 151 -6.60 -22.22 1.59
N SER A 152 -7.77 -21.94 2.15
CA SER A 152 -9.01 -21.77 1.37
C SER A 152 -9.17 -20.37 0.75
N MET A 153 -8.27 -19.42 1.04
CA MET A 153 -8.36 -18.09 0.47
C MET A 153 -8.24 -18.14 -1.06
N PRO A 154 -8.96 -17.27 -1.78
CA PRO A 154 -8.76 -17.17 -3.22
C PRO A 154 -7.30 -16.80 -3.52
N PRO A 155 -6.72 -17.31 -4.62
CA PRO A 155 -5.38 -16.94 -5.03
C PRO A 155 -5.32 -15.44 -5.31
N VAL A 156 -4.14 -14.86 -5.15
CA VAL A 156 -3.92 -13.44 -5.48
C VAL A 156 -4.19 -13.21 -6.97
N ASP A 157 -5.10 -12.29 -7.30
CA ASP A 157 -5.30 -11.83 -8.67
C ASP A 157 -4.08 -11.02 -9.13
N TRP A 158 -3.11 -11.74 -9.70
CA TRP A 158 -1.85 -11.14 -10.13
C TRP A 158 -2.01 -10.12 -11.26
N GLU A 159 -3.03 -10.28 -12.12
CA GLU A 159 -3.30 -9.33 -13.19
C GLU A 159 -3.85 -8.01 -12.64
N ALA A 160 -4.71 -8.07 -11.62
CA ALA A 160 -5.15 -6.90 -10.88
C ALA A 160 -3.99 -6.24 -10.12
N VAL A 161 -3.19 -7.02 -9.39
CA VAL A 161 -2.03 -6.52 -8.62
C VAL A 161 -1.01 -5.81 -9.51
N LYS A 162 -0.74 -6.29 -10.73
CA LYS A 162 0.17 -5.61 -11.65
C LYS A 162 -0.33 -4.26 -12.17
N LYS A 163 -1.64 -4.17 -12.41
CA LYS A 163 -2.22 -3.09 -13.21
C LYS A 163 -2.87 -2.01 -12.35
N ASN A 164 -3.30 -2.37 -11.16
CA ASN A 164 -4.06 -1.47 -10.30
C ASN A 164 -3.15 -0.85 -9.25
N ALA A 165 -3.43 0.41 -8.94
CA ALA A 165 -2.95 1.01 -7.71
C ALA A 165 -3.58 0.28 -6.51
N ILE A 166 -2.96 0.39 -5.33
CA ILE A 166 -3.29 -0.44 -4.17
C ILE A 166 -4.77 -0.37 -3.73
N TRP A 167 -5.48 0.74 -3.97
CA TRP A 167 -6.91 0.85 -3.64
C TRP A 167 -7.83 0.03 -4.58
N GLY A 168 -7.32 -0.41 -5.72
CA GLY A 168 -7.97 -1.36 -6.63
C GLY A 168 -7.44 -2.78 -6.48
N VAL A 169 -6.64 -3.05 -5.44
CA VAL A 169 -6.18 -4.39 -5.06
C VAL A 169 -6.95 -4.80 -3.81
N ASP A 170 -7.50 -6.00 -3.84
CA ASP A 170 -8.25 -6.55 -2.72
C ASP A 170 -7.38 -6.69 -1.48
N TYR A 171 -8.00 -6.46 -0.33
CA TYR A 171 -7.37 -6.67 0.97
C TYR A 171 -7.01 -8.13 1.18
N ARG A 172 -5.87 -8.34 1.85
CA ARG A 172 -5.38 -9.65 2.30
C ARG A 172 -5.09 -9.52 3.79
N LEU A 173 -6.15 -9.57 4.60
CA LEU A 173 -6.12 -9.13 5.99
C LEU A 173 -6.13 -10.31 6.97
N ILE A 174 -5.28 -10.21 7.99
CA ILE A 174 -5.51 -10.85 9.29
C ILE A 174 -6.01 -9.77 10.25
N THR A 175 -7.08 -10.06 10.97
CA THR A 175 -7.64 -9.18 12.01
C THR A 175 -7.57 -9.84 13.36
N VAL A 176 -7.14 -9.11 14.40
CA VAL A 176 -7.02 -9.63 15.76
C VAL A 176 -7.58 -8.62 16.76
N ASP A 177 -8.62 -9.00 17.49
CA ASP A 177 -9.15 -8.20 18.60
C ASP A 177 -8.35 -8.47 19.87
N CYS A 178 -7.92 -7.40 20.55
CA CYS A 178 -7.10 -7.49 21.76
C CYS A 178 -7.19 -6.23 22.61
N ASP A 179 -6.54 -6.23 23.78
CA ASP A 179 -6.37 -5.02 24.58
C ASP A 179 -5.31 -4.08 23.96
N ARG A 180 -5.25 -2.85 24.49
CA ARG A 180 -4.43 -1.77 23.95
C ARG A 180 -2.93 -2.00 24.04
N GLU A 181 -2.45 -2.69 25.07
CA GLU A 181 -1.02 -2.97 25.23
C GLU A 181 -0.62 -4.09 24.27
N THR A 182 -1.44 -5.14 24.22
CA THR A 182 -1.28 -6.26 23.29
C THR A 182 -1.31 -5.83 21.83
N ALA A 183 -2.21 -4.91 21.44
CA ALA A 183 -2.29 -4.42 20.06
C ALA A 183 -0.96 -3.83 19.56
N LYS A 184 -0.27 -3.05 20.38
CA LYS A 184 1.05 -2.49 20.03
C LYS A 184 2.14 -3.56 19.99
N ALA A 185 2.09 -4.52 20.91
CA ALA A 185 3.06 -5.62 20.97
C ALA A 185 2.96 -6.51 19.72
N ILE A 186 1.73 -6.87 19.32
CA ILE A 186 1.48 -7.63 18.08
C ILE A 186 2.09 -6.89 16.89
N VAL A 187 1.78 -5.61 16.70
CA VAL A 187 2.29 -4.86 15.55
C VAL A 187 3.82 -4.80 15.56
N ALA A 188 4.44 -4.54 16.71
CA ALA A 188 5.90 -4.52 16.82
C ALA A 188 6.52 -5.87 16.45
N ASP A 189 5.93 -6.98 16.89
CA ASP A 189 6.40 -8.33 16.57
C ASP A 189 6.18 -8.71 15.11
N VAL A 190 5.02 -8.37 14.54
CA VAL A 190 4.70 -8.58 13.12
C VAL A 190 5.68 -7.82 12.24
N MET A 191 5.91 -6.53 12.53
CA MET A 191 6.85 -5.70 11.78
C MET A 191 8.31 -6.16 11.96
N LYS A 192 8.65 -6.75 13.11
CA LYS A 192 9.97 -7.38 13.30
C LYS A 192 10.10 -8.66 12.48
N ARG A 193 9.07 -9.50 12.45
CA ARG A 193 9.08 -10.77 11.69
C ARG A 193 9.07 -10.54 10.18
N SER A 194 8.31 -9.56 9.70
CA SER A 194 8.19 -9.24 8.28
C SER A 194 9.52 -8.82 7.65
N LYS A 195 10.45 -8.25 8.43
CA LYS A 195 11.81 -7.92 7.96
C LYS A 195 12.64 -9.14 7.54
N SER A 196 12.27 -10.34 7.98
CA SER A 196 12.91 -11.60 7.55
C SER A 196 12.28 -12.22 6.30
N PHE A 197 11.26 -11.59 5.72
CA PHE A 197 10.60 -12.14 4.54
C PHE A 197 11.50 -12.02 3.33
N ASP A 198 11.73 -13.17 2.68
CA ASP A 198 12.43 -13.20 1.41
C ASP A 198 11.45 -12.85 0.28
N LEU A 199 11.44 -11.58 -0.11
CA LEU A 199 10.67 -11.08 -1.26
C LEU A 199 11.41 -11.27 -2.59
N SER A 200 12.69 -11.71 -2.56
CA SER A 200 13.58 -11.77 -3.73
C SER A 200 13.15 -12.80 -4.76
N MET A 201 12.44 -13.86 -4.34
CA MET A 201 11.89 -14.87 -5.24
C MET A 201 10.87 -14.34 -6.25
N TYR A 202 10.41 -13.08 -6.11
CA TYR A 202 9.33 -12.52 -6.94
C TYR A 202 9.66 -11.17 -7.59
N GLN A 203 10.74 -10.49 -7.19
CA GLN A 203 11.21 -9.23 -7.78
C GLN A 203 12.04 -9.41 -9.08
N GLN A 204 12.51 -10.63 -9.38
CA GLN A 204 13.47 -10.88 -10.48
C GLN A 204 12.93 -10.77 -11.92
N ARG A 205 11.65 -10.43 -12.17
CA ARG A 205 11.10 -10.42 -13.54
C ARG A 205 10.66 -9.07 -14.11
N GLU A 206 10.77 -7.96 -13.39
CA GLU A 206 10.43 -6.62 -13.91
C GLU A 206 11.61 -5.63 -13.96
N ARG A 207 12.86 -6.13 -13.85
CA ARG A 207 14.05 -5.40 -14.32
C ARG A 207 14.24 -5.47 -15.85
N ILE A 208 13.21 -5.88 -16.59
CA ILE A 208 13.24 -5.92 -18.05
C ILE A 208 12.65 -4.60 -18.55
N GLU A 209 13.54 -3.80 -19.16
CA GLU A 209 13.28 -2.70 -20.09
C GLU A 209 12.68 -1.42 -19.51
N ILE A 210 13.47 -0.73 -18.68
CA ILE A 210 13.62 0.72 -18.91
C ILE A 210 14.72 0.81 -19.97
N SER A 211 14.34 0.81 -21.25
CA SER A 211 15.26 1.15 -22.33
C SER A 211 15.79 2.56 -22.07
N GLU A 212 17.10 2.70 -21.92
CA GLU A 212 17.83 3.96 -21.93
C GLU A 212 17.87 4.54 -23.36
N ASP A 213 16.74 4.51 -24.07
CA ASP A 213 16.58 5.10 -25.40
C ASP A 213 15.76 6.39 -25.26
N ASP A 214 16.32 7.36 -24.55
CA ASP A 214 15.98 8.77 -24.67
C ASP A 214 17.28 9.60 -24.69
N ASP A 215 18.31 9.08 -25.36
CA ASP A 215 19.32 9.93 -26.02
C ASP A 215 18.74 10.32 -27.39
N ASN A 216 17.75 11.23 -27.35
CA ASN A 216 17.33 11.93 -28.54
C ASN A 216 18.44 12.93 -28.89
N THR A 217 19.42 12.45 -29.65
CA THR A 217 20.36 13.30 -30.37
C THR A 217 19.55 14.23 -31.26
N ASP A 218 19.52 15.52 -30.89
CA ASP A 218 19.08 16.58 -31.78
C ASP A 218 19.91 16.51 -33.07
N ILE A 219 19.29 15.98 -34.12
CA ILE A 219 19.75 16.11 -35.49
C ILE A 219 19.61 17.59 -35.82
N VAL A 220 20.73 18.30 -35.72
CA VAL A 220 20.90 19.64 -36.27
C VAL A 220 20.63 19.53 -37.78
N PRO A 221 19.61 20.20 -38.34
CA PRO A 221 19.45 20.28 -39.78
C PRO A 221 20.64 21.08 -40.32
N SER A 222 21.32 20.49 -41.31
CA SER A 222 22.33 21.12 -42.14
C SER A 222 21.90 22.54 -42.54
N GLY A 223 22.79 23.50 -42.27
CA GLY A 223 22.59 24.91 -42.56
C GLY A 223 22.21 25.18 -44.00
N GLU A 224 21.10 25.87 -44.17
CA GLU A 224 20.87 26.74 -45.32
C GLU A 224 21.56 28.07 -45.00
N GLU A 225 22.46 28.50 -45.89
CA GLU A 225 23.15 29.78 -45.82
C GLU A 225 22.11 30.91 -45.93
N GLU A 226 21.92 31.68 -44.87
CA GLU A 226 21.21 32.96 -44.95
C GLU A 226 22.15 33.98 -45.61
N ASP A 227 21.80 34.41 -46.82
CA ASP A 227 22.43 35.53 -47.50
C ASP A 227 22.36 36.80 -46.61
N PRO A 228 23.47 37.54 -46.42
CA PRO A 228 23.46 38.77 -45.66
C PRO A 228 22.62 39.83 -46.38
N ILE A 229 21.61 40.34 -45.66
CA ILE A 229 20.78 41.47 -46.07
C ILE A 229 21.68 42.68 -46.33
N ASP A 230 21.73 43.10 -47.60
CA ASP A 230 22.34 44.35 -48.05
C ASP A 230 21.44 45.53 -47.65
N TRP A 231 21.97 46.43 -46.83
CA TRP A 231 21.25 47.58 -46.27
C TRP A 231 21.47 48.89 -47.04
N ASP A 232 22.12 48.84 -48.21
CA ASP A 232 22.47 50.05 -48.98
C ASP A 232 21.45 50.50 -50.05
N ASP A 233 20.25 49.91 -50.13
CA ASP A 233 19.18 50.31 -51.07
C ASP A 233 17.86 50.75 -50.38
N ILE A 234 17.92 51.87 -49.62
CA ILE A 234 16.77 52.78 -49.35
C ILE A 234 16.97 54.09 -50.11
#